data_AF-A0A9D6N687-F1
#
_entry.id   AF-A0A9D6N687-F1
#
_cell.length_a   1.000
_cell.length_b   1.000
_cell.length_c   1.000
_cell.angle_alpha   90.00
_cell.angle_beta   90.00
_cell.angle_gamma   90.00
#
_symmetry.space_group_name_H-M   'P 1'
#
loop_
_entity.id
_entity.type
_entity.pdbx_description
1 polymer ?
#
loop_
_entity_poly.entity_id
_entity_poly.type
_entity_poly.pdbx_seq_one_letter_code
_entity_poly.pdbx_strand_id
1 'polypeptide(L)' 'MKRTTISLPEDLSTAVEREAQRCGISISEVTRRALAAYFDLQSPEPRRLPFTALGRSGQRDTARRVEEILAEEWEQRE' A
#
# COMPACT_ATOMS: atom_id res chain seq x y z
N MET A 1 -8.35 6.65 23.77
CA MET A 1 -9.28 5.75 23.05
C MET A 1 -10.27 5.13 24.02
N LYS A 2 -11.51 4.89 23.59
CA LYS A 2 -12.52 4.14 24.35
C LYS A 2 -12.50 2.68 23.89
N ARG A 3 -12.52 1.72 24.83
CA ARG A 3 -12.58 0.29 24.50
C ARG A 3 -14.02 -0.11 24.23
N THR A 4 -14.25 -0.69 23.05
CA THR A 4 -15.56 -1.23 22.64
C THR A 4 -15.36 -2.70 22.27
N THR A 5 -16.11 -3.59 22.90
CA THR A 5 -16.15 -5.01 22.52
C THR A 5 -17.23 -5.19 21.46
N ILE A 6 -16.88 -5.79 20.33
CA ILE A 6 -17.80 -6.11 19.23
C ILE A 6 -17.68 -7.61 18.93
N SER A 7 -18.80 -8.27 18.70
CA SER A 7 -18.82 -9.64 18.18
C SER A 7 -18.74 -9.59 16.66
N LEU A 8 -17.83 -10.36 16.08
CA LEU A 8 -17.64 -10.45 14.64
C LEU A 8 -18.01 -11.86 14.16
N PRO A 9 -18.56 -12.00 12.95
CA PRO A 9 -18.60 -13.27 12.24
C PRO A 9 -17.20 -13.88 12.07
N GLU A 10 -17.11 -15.22 12.06
CA GLU A 10 -15.83 -15.97 12.03
C GLU A 10 -15.02 -15.75 10.73
N ASP A 11 -15.72 -15.56 9.62
CA ASP A 11 -15.10 -15.20 8.34
C ASP A 11 -14.45 -13.81 8.41
N LEU A 12 -15.10 -12.86 9.10
CA LEU A 12 -14.58 -11.52 9.26
C LEU A 12 -13.42 -11.46 10.27
N SER A 13 -13.47 -12.20 11.37
CA SER A 13 -12.32 -12.31 12.30
C SER A 13 -11.09 -12.86 11.58
N THR A 14 -11.26 -13.96 10.83
CA THR A 14 -10.20 -14.58 10.04
C THR A 14 -9.61 -13.60 9.01
N ALA A 15 -10.46 -12.82 8.33
CA ALA A 15 -10.00 -11.84 7.35
C ALA A 15 -9.17 -10.73 8.00
N VAL A 16 -9.59 -10.20 9.16
CA VAL A 16 -8.87 -9.15 9.88
C VAL A 16 -7.53 -9.67 10.41
N GLU A 17 -7.47 -10.91 10.90
CA GLU A 17 -6.22 -11.53 11.35
C GLU A 17 -5.20 -11.69 10.21
N ARG A 18 -5.67 -12.16 9.04
CA ARG A 18 -4.82 -12.27 7.85
C ARG A 18 -4.29 -10.91 7.42
N GLU A 19 -5.12 -9.88 7.47
CA GLU A 19 -4.72 -8.52 7.11
C GLU A 19 -3.68 -7.96 8.10
N ALA A 20 -3.89 -8.19 9.40
CA ALA A 20 -2.96 -7.79 10.45
C ALA A 20 -1.58 -8.42 10.24
N GLN A 21 -1.55 -9.73 9.94
CA GLN A 21 -0.32 -10.45 9.62
C GLN A 21 0.34 -9.92 8.34
N ARG A 22 -0.44 -9.72 7.27
CA ARG A 22 0.07 -9.25 5.97
C ARG A 22 0.69 -7.86 6.05
N CYS A 23 0.08 -6.96 6.81
CA CYS A 23 0.53 -5.58 6.96
C CYS A 23 1.50 -5.37 8.13
N GLY A 24 1.76 -6.40 8.96
CA GLY A 24 2.61 -6.29 10.15
C GLY A 24 2.08 -5.31 11.22
N ILE A 25 0.76 -5.15 11.31
CA ILE A 25 0.09 -4.24 12.24
C ILE A 25 -0.90 -4.98 13.15
N SER A 26 -1.27 -4.36 14.27
CA SER A 26 -2.24 -4.98 15.19
C SER A 26 -3.65 -5.11 14.57
N ILE A 27 -4.40 -6.12 15.00
CA ILE A 27 -5.83 -6.32 14.67
C ILE A 27 -6.63 -5.03 14.93
N SER A 28 -6.41 -4.39 16.09
CA SER A 28 -7.11 -3.15 16.43
C SER A 28 -6.80 -2.00 15.47
N GLU A 29 -5.59 -1.95 14.89
CA GLU A 29 -5.22 -0.95 13.89
C GLU A 29 -5.90 -1.22 12.55
N VAL A 30 -5.95 -2.48 12.12
CA VAL A 30 -6.73 -2.88 10.93
C VAL A 30 -8.20 -2.48 11.09
N THR A 31 -8.81 -2.84 12.24
CA THR A 31 -10.20 -2.51 12.53
C THR A 31 -10.43 -1.00 12.53
N ARG A 32 -9.53 -0.21 13.14
CA ARG A 32 -9.63 1.25 13.13
C ARG A 32 -9.57 1.83 11.72
N ARG A 33 -8.65 1.37 10.88
CA ARG A 33 -8.53 1.82 9.48
C ARG A 33 -9.77 1.47 8.66
N ALA A 34 -10.29 0.26 8.82
CA ALA A 34 -11.50 -0.18 8.14
C ALA A 34 -12.72 0.65 8.56
N LEU A 35 -12.91 0.88 9.86
CA LEU A 35 -14.00 1.72 10.36
C LEU A 35 -13.83 3.19 9.94
N ALA A 36 -12.62 3.73 10.00
CA ALA A 36 -12.36 5.09 9.56
C ALA A 36 -12.63 5.26 8.06
N ALA A 37 -12.24 4.29 7.22
CA ALA A 37 -12.57 4.31 5.80
C ALA A 37 -14.07 4.15 5.54
N TYR A 38 -14.75 3.26 6.28
CA TYR A 38 -16.19 3.02 6.13
C TYR A 38 -17.03 4.26 6.47
N PHE A 39 -16.64 5.00 7.52
CA PHE A 39 -17.32 6.23 7.93
C PHE A 39 -16.75 7.50 7.27
N ASP A 40 -15.83 7.37 6.31
CA ASP A 40 -15.11 8.48 5.69
C ASP A 40 -14.47 9.44 6.71
N LEU A 41 -14.03 8.90 7.85
CA LEU A 41 -13.37 9.59 8.94
C LEU A 41 -11.85 9.67 8.75
N GLN A 42 -11.36 9.54 7.51
CA GLN A 42 -9.94 9.73 7.20
C GLN A 42 -9.53 11.11 7.72
N SER A 43 -8.83 11.14 8.86
CA SER A 43 -8.15 12.34 9.32
C SER A 43 -7.24 12.82 8.19
N PRO A 44 -7.05 14.14 8.00
CA PRO A 44 -6.25 14.71 6.93
C PRO A 44 -4.75 14.46 7.15
N GLU A 45 -4.32 13.21 7.27
CA GLU A 45 -2.92 12.88 7.01
C GLU A 45 -2.76 12.86 5.49
N PRO A 46 -1.85 13.67 4.94
CA PRO A 46 -1.62 13.67 3.51
C PRO A 46 -1.14 12.29 3.10
N ARG A 47 -2.00 11.57 2.37
CA ARG A 47 -1.65 10.31 1.71
C ARG A 47 -0.36 10.56 0.94
N ARG A 48 0.77 10.00 1.38
CA ARG A 48 2.01 10.01 0.60
C ARG A 48 1.72 9.21 -0.66
N LEU A 49 1.40 9.93 -1.73
CA LEU A 49 1.14 9.36 -3.03
C LEU A 49 2.46 8.74 -3.51
N PRO A 50 2.52 7.42 -3.77
CA PRO A 50 3.75 6.75 -4.21
C PRO A 50 4.25 7.26 -5.57
N PHE A 51 3.42 8.05 -6.25
CA PHE A 51 3.71 8.68 -7.53
C PHE A 51 4.34 10.08 -7.43
N THR A 52 4.63 10.59 -6.23
CA THR A 52 5.32 11.89 -6.06
C THR A 52 6.75 11.91 -6.63
N ALA A 53 7.29 10.76 -7.03
CA ALA A 53 8.57 10.61 -7.74
C ALA A 53 8.46 9.89 -9.11
N LEU A 54 7.26 9.48 -9.55
CA LEU A 54 7.09 8.87 -10.88
C LEU A 54 7.38 9.93 -11.96
N GLY A 55 8.40 9.68 -12.79
CA GLY A 55 8.87 10.62 -13.81
C GLY A 55 10.02 11.54 -13.38
N ARG A 56 10.53 11.45 -12.14
CA ARG A 56 11.78 12.13 -11.71
C ARG A 56 13.05 11.32 -12.02
N SER A 57 13.04 10.44 -13.03
CA SER A 57 14.26 9.75 -13.47
C SER A 57 15.30 10.70 -14.08
N GLY A 58 14.92 11.94 -14.42
CA GLY A 58 15.78 12.90 -15.10
C GLY A 58 15.97 12.61 -16.60
N GLN A 59 15.54 11.43 -17.04
CA GLN A 59 15.66 10.95 -18.42
C GLN A 59 14.35 11.19 -19.16
N ARG A 60 14.41 11.94 -20.27
CA ARG A 60 13.22 12.32 -21.08
C ARG A 60 13.00 11.40 -22.28
N ASP A 61 13.92 10.48 -22.53
CA ASP A 61 13.98 9.62 -23.71
C ASP A 61 13.78 8.14 -23.39
N THR A 62 13.60 7.76 -22.12
CA THR A 62 13.44 6.36 -21.68
C THR A 62 12.35 5.62 -22.45
N ALA A 63 11.22 6.28 -22.76
CA ALA A 63 10.13 5.69 -23.52
C ALA A 63 10.45 5.44 -25.00
N ARG A 64 11.43 6.16 -25.56
CA ARG A 64 11.84 6.03 -26.97
C ARG A 64 13.04 5.09 -27.13
N ARG A 65 13.72 4.76 -26.04
CA ARG A 65 14.94 3.94 -25.99
C ARG A 65 14.72 2.66 -25.18
N VAL A 66 13.47 2.18 -25.07
CA VAL A 66 13.13 1.02 -24.24
C VAL A 66 13.93 -0.20 -24.67
N GLU A 67 14.02 -0.44 -25.98
CA GLU A 67 14.70 -1.59 -26.57
C GLU A 67 16.22 -1.51 -26.38
N GLU A 68 16.81 -0.32 -26.52
CA GLU A 68 18.25 -0.08 -26.29
C GLU A 68 18.62 -0.31 -24.82
N ILE A 69 17.86 0.27 -23.90
CA ILE A 69 18.10 0.14 -22.45
C ILE A 69 17.96 -1.33 -22.02
N LEU A 70 16.96 -2.04 -22.54
CA LEU A 70 16.79 -3.46 -22.22
C LEU A 70 17.93 -4.32 -22.76
N ALA A 71 18.48 -4.01 -23.94
CA ALA A 71 19.63 -4.72 -24.48
C ALA A 71 20.90 -4.47 -23.65
N GLU A 72 21.19 -3.20 -23.33
CA GLU A 72 22.36 -2.80 -22.53
C GLU A 72 22.35 -3.40 -21.11
N GLU A 73 21.18 -3.46 -20.45
CA GLU A 73 21.05 -4.01 -19.10
C GLU A 73 21.01 -5.54 -19.08
N TRP A 74 20.64 -6.18 -20.19
CA TRP A 74 20.63 -7.64 -20.31
C TRP A 74 22.05 -8.18 -20.54
N GLU A 75 22.85 -7.51 -21.37
CA GLU A 75 24.26 -7.88 -21.61
C GLU A 75 25.16 -7.62 -20.39
N GLN A 76 24.87 -6.60 -19.57
CA GLN A 76 25.62 -6.33 -18.34
C GLN A 76 25.37 -7.33 -17.20
N ARG A 77 24.41 -8.24 -17.36
CA ARG A 77 23.99 -9.22 -16.34
C ARG A 77 24.50 -10.65 -16.58
N GLU A 78 25.24 -10.87 -17.67
CA GLU A 78 26.02 -12.10 -17.93
C GLU A 78 27.51 -11.90 -17.63
#